data_AF-A0A951UCK7-F1
#
_entry.id   AF-A0A951UCK7-F1
#
_cell.length_a   1.000
_cell.length_b   1.000
_cell.length_c   1.000
_cell.angle_alpha   90.00
_cell.angle_beta   90.00
_cell.angle_gamma   90.00
#
_symmetry.space_group_name_H-M   'P 1'
#
loop_
_entity.id
_entity.type
_entity.pdbx_description
1 polymer ?
#
loop_
_entity_poly.entity_id
_entity_poly.type
_entity_poly.pdbx_seq_one_letter_code
_entity_poly.pdbx_strand_id
1 'polypeptide(L)'
;MVNRAGKPYPSVIDPRTNNPIPFPSGDIVKVPKSDRVPWGRKERGEYIAEWYRRGYDTPPGGWKPYDIHHIKPREYGGTNDFDNLVPVLRQVHIDEFNSFWRDW
;
A
#
# COMPACT_ATOMS: atom_id res chain seq x y z
N MET A 1 -1.60 16.19 -2.11
CA MET A 1 -0.92 16.16 -0.80
C MET A 1 0.58 16.23 -1.01
N VAL A 2 1.31 16.91 -0.12
CA VAL A 2 2.75 17.14 -0.21
C VAL A 2 3.38 16.84 1.15
N ASN A 3 4.53 16.17 1.18
CA ASN A 3 5.25 15.85 2.43
C ASN A 3 6.16 17.01 2.89
N ARG A 4 6.91 16.83 3.99
CA ARG A 4 7.77 17.90 4.57
C ARG A 4 8.92 18.32 3.66
N ALA A 5 9.30 17.45 2.72
CA ALA A 5 10.35 17.72 1.73
C ALA A 5 9.80 18.38 0.45
N GLY A 6 8.50 18.71 0.38
CA GLY A 6 7.90 19.27 -0.82
C GLY A 6 7.58 18.25 -1.92
N LYS A 7 7.74 16.94 -1.67
CA LYS A 7 7.41 15.89 -2.65
C LYS A 7 5.89 15.66 -2.70
N PRO A 8 5.24 15.69 -3.88
CA PRO A 8 3.83 15.35 -4.00
C PRO A 8 3.59 13.86 -3.76
N TYR A 9 2.39 13.51 -3.30
CA TYR A 9 1.99 12.11 -3.16
C TYR A 9 1.98 11.41 -4.53
N PRO A 10 2.47 10.15 -4.63
CA PRO A 10 2.59 9.46 -5.92
C PRO A 10 1.26 9.28 -6.64
N SER A 11 1.26 9.45 -7.97
CA SER A 11 0.10 9.25 -8.84
C SER A 11 0.15 7.89 -9.54
N VAL A 12 0.34 6.81 -8.76
CA VAL A 12 0.43 5.43 -9.26
C VAL A 12 -0.98 4.86 -9.42
N ILE A 13 -1.27 4.20 -10.56
CA ILE A 13 -2.59 3.61 -10.83
C ILE A 13 -2.80 2.35 -10.01
N ASP A 14 -3.94 2.27 -9.31
CA ASP A 14 -4.43 1.06 -8.66
C ASP A 14 -5.03 0.13 -9.74
N PRO A 15 -4.47 -1.08 -9.94
CA PRO A 15 -4.98 -2.02 -10.94
C PRO A 15 -6.42 -2.50 -10.69
N ARG A 16 -6.97 -2.32 -9.49
CA ARG A 16 -8.36 -2.70 -9.17
C ARG A 16 -9.39 -1.71 -9.68
N THR A 17 -9.04 -0.42 -9.65
CA THR A 17 -9.99 0.69 -9.88
C THR A 17 -9.67 1.49 -11.13
N ASN A 18 -8.47 1.31 -11.70
CA ASN A 18 -7.93 2.11 -12.79
C ASN A 18 -7.84 3.62 -12.48
N ASN A 19 -7.82 3.97 -11.19
CA ASN A 19 -7.62 5.32 -10.69
C ASN A 19 -6.30 5.42 -9.92
N PRO A 20 -5.74 6.63 -9.74
CA PRO A 20 -4.60 6.81 -8.85
C PRO A 20 -4.90 6.30 -7.43
N ILE A 21 -3.92 5.64 -6.81
CA ILE A 21 -4.00 5.26 -5.40
C ILE A 21 -4.24 6.55 -4.58
N PRO A 22 -5.32 6.64 -3.81
CA PRO A 22 -5.65 7.86 -3.09
C PRO A 22 -4.65 8.11 -1.95
N PHE A 23 -4.55 9.37 -1.53
CA PHE A 23 -3.95 9.67 -0.24
C PHE A 23 -4.84 9.10 0.88
N PRO A 24 -4.28 8.58 1.98
CA PRO A 24 -5.07 8.00 3.06
C PRO A 24 -6.11 8.94 3.64
N SER A 25 -7.27 8.39 4.00
CA SER A 25 -8.29 9.11 4.74
C SER A 25 -7.98 9.17 6.24
N GLY A 26 -8.58 10.18 6.89
CA GLY A 26 -8.46 10.42 8.33
C GLY A 26 -7.07 10.91 8.76
N ASP A 27 -6.86 10.98 10.07
CA ASP A 27 -5.65 11.53 10.65
C ASP A 27 -4.42 10.63 10.42
N ILE A 28 -3.28 11.26 10.17
CA ILE A 28 -1.99 10.59 9.97
C ILE A 28 -1.11 10.80 11.20
N VAL A 29 -1.54 10.17 12.30
CA VAL A 29 -0.86 10.22 13.60
C VAL A 29 -0.17 8.89 13.85
N LYS A 30 1.08 8.94 14.32
CA LYS A 30 1.84 7.72 14.61
C LYS A 30 1.18 6.93 15.74
N VAL A 31 1.03 5.63 15.54
CA VAL A 31 0.55 4.70 16.57
C VAL A 31 1.71 3.91 17.20
N PRO A 32 1.56 3.48 18.47
CA PRO A 32 2.48 2.54 19.12
C PRO A 32 2.74 1.30 18.28
N LYS A 33 3.94 0.72 18.35
CA LYS A 33 4.28 -0.50 17.58
C LYS A 33 3.38 -1.69 17.92
N SER A 34 2.90 -1.78 19.17
CA SER A 34 1.95 -2.81 19.65
C SER A 34 0.62 -2.79 18.91
N ASP A 35 0.22 -1.62 18.41
CA ASP A 35 -1.10 -1.39 17.84
C ASP A 35 -1.07 -1.55 16.31
N ARG A 36 0.12 -1.78 15.74
CA ARG A 36 0.32 -1.97 14.30
C ARG A 36 0.00 -3.42 13.94
N VAL A 37 -0.84 -3.59 12.92
CA VAL A 37 -1.13 -4.93 12.38
C VAL A 37 0.17 -5.64 11.92
N PRO A 38 0.29 -6.95 12.14
CA PRO A 38 1.42 -7.73 11.63
C PRO A 38 1.42 -7.68 10.10
N TRP A 39 2.60 -7.82 9.50
CA TRP A 39 2.73 -7.95 8.06
C TRP A 39 3.94 -8.80 7.70
N GLY A 40 3.69 -9.92 7.03
CA GLY A 40 4.70 -10.83 6.55
C GLY A 40 4.14 -11.78 5.49
N ARG A 41 4.73 -12.98 5.42
CA ARG A 41 4.39 -13.97 4.38
C ARG A 41 2.94 -14.44 4.46
N LYS A 42 2.40 -14.57 5.69
CA LYS A 42 1.02 -15.03 5.92
C LYS A 42 0.01 -14.01 5.39
N GLU A 43 0.10 -12.76 5.84
CA GLU A 43 -0.82 -11.69 5.49
C GLU A 43 -0.75 -11.37 3.99
N ARG A 44 0.46 -11.42 3.41
CA ARG A 44 0.64 -11.32 1.96
C ARG A 44 -0.10 -12.43 1.20
N GLY A 45 -0.06 -13.67 1.71
CA GLY A 45 -0.78 -14.79 1.14
C GLY A 45 -2.29 -14.63 1.24
N GLU A 46 -2.78 -14.15 2.38
CA GLU A 46 -4.20 -13.87 2.62
C GLU A 46 -4.72 -12.79 1.66
N TYR A 47 -3.96 -11.71 1.45
CA TYR A 47 -4.29 -10.67 0.46
C TYR A 47 -4.42 -11.24 -0.95
N ILE A 48 -3.47 -12.08 -1.38
CA ILE A 48 -3.48 -12.68 -2.72
C ILE A 48 -4.64 -13.68 -2.89
N ALA A 49 -4.95 -14.46 -1.85
CA ALA A 49 -6.11 -15.32 -1.88
C ALA A 49 -7.41 -14.51 -2.03
N GLU A 50 -7.53 -13.40 -1.29
CA GLU A 50 -8.67 -12.49 -1.40
C GLU A 50 -8.76 -11.81 -2.77
N TRP A 51 -7.62 -11.41 -3.33
CA TRP A 51 -7.53 -10.85 -4.69
C TRP A 51 -8.20 -11.77 -5.72
N TYR A 52 -7.85 -13.06 -5.68
CA TYR A 52 -8.47 -14.04 -6.58
C TYR A 52 -9.94 -14.32 -6.24
N ARG A 53 -10.32 -14.35 -4.95
CA ARG A 53 -11.75 -14.50 -4.57
C ARG A 53 -12.63 -13.38 -5.09
N ARG A 54 -12.07 -12.18 -5.25
CA ARG A 54 -12.76 -11.01 -5.82
C ARG A 54 -12.77 -10.99 -7.35
N GLY A 55 -12.18 -12.01 -8.00
CA GLY A 55 -12.21 -12.18 -9.45
C GLY A 55 -11.16 -11.35 -10.20
N TYR A 56 -10.13 -10.84 -9.51
CA TYR A 56 -9.06 -10.12 -10.17
C TYR A 56 -8.02 -11.06 -10.77
N ASP A 57 -7.52 -10.71 -11.95
CA ASP A 57 -6.48 -11.46 -12.64
C ASP A 57 -5.11 -11.32 -11.96
N THR A 58 -4.22 -12.28 -12.24
CA THR A 58 -2.84 -12.19 -11.79
C THR A 58 -2.18 -10.95 -12.39
N PRO A 59 -1.49 -10.11 -11.58
CA PRO A 59 -0.80 -8.93 -12.10
C PRO A 59 0.24 -9.29 -13.19
N PRO A 60 0.49 -8.38 -14.17
CA PRO A 60 1.47 -8.61 -15.23
C PRO A 60 2.84 -9.05 -14.71
N GLY A 61 3.36 -10.18 -15.19
CA GLY A 61 4.64 -10.73 -14.72
C GLY A 61 4.55 -11.50 -13.38
N GLY A 62 3.33 -11.76 -12.89
CA GLY A 62 3.09 -12.52 -11.67
C GLY A 62 3.33 -11.72 -10.40
N TRP A 63 3.24 -12.38 -9.25
CA TRP A 63 3.35 -11.72 -7.93
C TRP A 63 4.79 -11.41 -7.50
N LYS A 64 5.80 -12.02 -8.13
CA LYS A 64 7.21 -11.87 -7.74
C LYS A 64 7.72 -10.41 -7.79
N PRO A 65 7.45 -9.62 -8.85
CA PRO A 65 7.87 -8.22 -8.89
C PRO A 65 7.04 -7.26 -8.03
N TYR A 66 5.93 -7.71 -7.43
CA TYR A 66 5.03 -6.86 -6.68
C TYR A 66 5.24 -6.96 -5.17
N ASP A 67 5.20 -5.78 -4.54
CA ASP A 67 4.92 -5.63 -3.12
C ASP A 67 3.44 -5.27 -2.95
N ILE A 68 2.89 -5.49 -1.75
CA ILE A 68 1.56 -4.99 -1.40
C ILE A 68 1.77 -3.74 -0.55
N HIS A 69 1.33 -2.61 -1.08
CA HIS A 69 1.41 -1.32 -0.45
C HIS A 69 0.19 -1.08 0.44
N HIS A 70 0.43 -0.70 1.69
CA HIS A 70 -0.59 -0.13 2.55
C HIS A 70 -0.83 1.33 2.16
N ILE A 71 -2.03 1.66 1.66
CA ILE A 71 -2.42 3.03 1.30
C ILE A 71 -2.18 3.92 2.52
N LYS A 72 -2.85 3.63 3.64
CA LYS A 72 -2.50 4.16 4.96
C LYS A 72 -1.43 3.25 5.57
N PRO A 73 -0.19 3.72 5.80
CA PRO A 73 0.83 2.88 6.40
C PRO A 73 0.46 2.44 7.82
N ARG A 74 0.93 1.25 8.21
CA ARG A 74 0.72 0.69 9.55
C ARG A 74 1.27 1.58 10.66
N GLU A 75 2.33 2.35 10.39
CA GLU A 75 2.87 3.33 11.35
C GLU A 75 1.84 4.39 11.75
N TYR A 76 0.87 4.68 10.89
CA TYR A 76 -0.18 5.66 11.11
C TYR A 76 -1.55 5.02 11.36
N GLY A 77 -1.59 3.75 11.77
CA GLY A 77 -2.83 3.05 12.09
C GLY A 77 -3.57 2.43 10.90
N GLY A 78 -2.90 2.27 9.75
CA GLY A 78 -3.47 1.48 8.65
C GLY A 78 -3.55 -0.01 8.95
N THR A 79 -4.62 -0.64 8.45
CA THR A 79 -4.97 -2.05 8.67
C THR A 79 -4.59 -2.92 7.47
N ASN A 80 -4.76 -4.24 7.60
CA ASN A 80 -4.60 -5.20 6.49
C ASN A 80 -5.90 -5.40 5.70
N ASP A 81 -6.88 -4.52 5.86
CA ASP A 81 -8.13 -4.60 5.10
C ASP A 81 -7.83 -4.48 3.61
N PHE A 82 -8.54 -5.27 2.79
CA PHE A 82 -8.27 -5.37 1.37
C PHE A 82 -8.25 -4.00 0.67
N ASP A 83 -9.16 -3.09 1.04
CA ASP A 83 -9.27 -1.77 0.42
C ASP A 83 -8.11 -0.84 0.80
N ASN A 84 -7.42 -1.09 1.93
CA ASN A 84 -6.21 -0.38 2.34
C ASN A 84 -4.93 -0.97 1.71
N LEU A 85 -5.04 -2.02 0.89
CA LEU A 85 -3.90 -2.74 0.31
C LEU A 85 -3.96 -2.74 -1.21
N VAL A 86 -2.84 -2.41 -1.86
CA VAL A 86 -2.73 -2.33 -3.33
C VAL A 86 -1.45 -3.02 -3.81
N PRO A 87 -1.47 -3.88 -4.84
CA PRO A 87 -0.24 -4.40 -5.39
C PRO A 87 0.43 -3.31 -6.24
N VAL A 88 1.71 -3.07 -5.96
CA VAL A 88 2.54 -2.14 -6.72
C VAL A 88 3.86 -2.81 -7.08
N LEU A 89 4.45 -2.42 -8.21
CA LEU A 89 5.79 -2.89 -8.55
C LEU A 89 6.77 -2.46 -7.46
N ARG A 90 7.66 -3.38 -7.06
CA ARG A 90 8.63 -3.14 -5.98
C ARG A 90 9.46 -1.88 -6.17
N GLN A 91 9.88 -1.60 -7.42
CA GLN A 91 10.64 -0.39 -7.72
C GLN A 91 9.82 0.87 -7.44
N VAL A 92 8.56 0.90 -7.89
CA VAL A 92 7.62 2.00 -7.61
C VAL A 92 7.37 2.14 -6.11
N HIS A 93 7.23 1.02 -5.39
CA HIS A 93 7.07 1.04 -3.94
C HIS A 93 8.25 1.73 -3.23
N ILE A 94 9.48 1.43 -3.66
CA ILE A 94 10.71 1.96 -3.09
C ILE A 94 10.91 3.44 -3.45
N ASP A 95 10.84 3.76 -4.74
CA ASP A 95 11.21 5.09 -5.24
C ASP A 95 10.13 6.15 -4.95
N GLU A 96 8.86 5.73 -4.94
CA GLU A 96 7.75 6.64 -4.80
C GLU A 96 7.18 6.63 -3.39
N PHE A 97 6.58 5.52 -2.98
CA PHE A 97 5.84 5.46 -1.72
C PHE A 97 6.75 5.49 -0.49
N ASN A 98 7.79 4.64 -0.43
CA ASN A 98 8.72 4.63 0.68
C ASN A 98 9.47 5.96 0.78
N SER A 99 9.84 6.55 -0.36
CA SER A 99 10.44 7.89 -0.37
C SER A 99 9.47 8.96 0.13
N PHE A 100 8.20 8.93 -0.24
CA PHE A 100 7.22 9.91 0.22
C PHE A 100 7.00 9.82 1.74
N TRP A 101 6.77 8.61 2.26
CA TRP A 101 6.43 8.38 3.66
C TRP A 101 7.62 8.56 4.62
N ARG A 102 8.85 8.39 4.13
CA ARG A 102 10.06 8.69 4.91
C ARG A 102 10.13 10.15 5.34
N ASP A 103 9.63 11.07 4.51
CA ASP A 103 9.68 12.52 4.74
C ASP A 103 8.30 13.10 5.12
N TRP A 104 7.36 12.26 5.60
CA TRP A 104 6.03 12.65 6.09
C TRP A 104 6.05 13.15 7.54
#